data_AF-A0A2A2JPN3-F1
#
_entry.id   AF-A0A2A2JPN3-F1
#
_cell.length_a   1.000
_cell.length_b   1.000
_cell.length_c   1.000
_cell.angle_alpha   90.00
_cell.angle_beta   90.00
_cell.angle_gamma   90.00
#
_symmetry.space_group_name_H-M   'P 1'
#
loop_
_entity.id
_entity.type
_entity.pdbx_description
1 polymer ?
#
loop_
_entity_poly.entity_id
_entity_poly.type
_entity_poly.pdbx_seq_one_letter_code
_entity_poly.pdbx_strand_id
1 'polypeptide(L)'
;MECDDTKTVDEIMNGIKGLSIQSEEAWQNQKKSSQEADEFWEKEKPNERKLIEGCQAQIKKFKNVGQRAYQLYQDIENLRLSKAFYRATFEKKLKMYTDAAAKYTDEEVITFWNTL
;
A
#
# COMPACT_ATOMS: atom_id res chain seq x y z
N MET A 1 -4.92 3.39 -2.30
CA MET A 1 -5.99 4.09 -1.57
C MET A 1 -5.53 4.41 -0.15
N GLU A 2 -4.97 3.45 0.58
CA GLU A 2 -4.38 3.66 1.91
C GLU A 2 -3.12 4.55 1.92
N CYS A 3 -2.30 4.44 0.88
CA CYS A 3 -1.08 5.23 0.68
C CYS A 3 -1.33 6.51 -0.17
N ASP A 4 -2.53 7.09 -0.14
CA ASP A 4 -2.81 8.38 -0.79
C ASP A 4 -2.37 9.52 0.14
N ASP A 5 -1.28 10.20 -0.21
CA ASP A 5 -0.72 11.29 0.59
C ASP A 5 -1.33 12.67 0.27
N THR A 6 -2.31 12.70 -0.65
CA THR A 6 -3.09 13.91 -0.95
C THR A 6 -4.30 14.07 -0.04
N LYS A 7 -4.61 13.04 0.77
CA LYS A 7 -5.76 12.99 1.69
C LYS A 7 -5.29 12.82 3.12
N THR A 8 -6.11 13.28 4.06
CA THR A 8 -5.94 13.00 5.48
C THR A 8 -6.29 11.55 5.80
N VAL A 9 -5.79 11.04 6.92
CA VAL A 9 -6.14 9.70 7.43
C VAL A 9 -7.66 9.53 7.53
N ASP A 10 -8.37 10.54 8.04
CA ASP A 10 -9.82 10.46 8.24
C ASP A 10 -10.60 10.42 6.92
N GLU A 11 -10.17 11.18 5.90
CA GLU A 11 -10.76 11.11 4.55
C GLU A 11 -10.58 9.72 3.92
N ILE A 12 -9.41 9.11 4.11
CA ILE A 12 -9.15 7.75 3.62
C ILE A 12 -10.01 6.74 4.39
N MET A 13 -10.03 6.83 5.73
CA MET A 13 -10.85 5.96 6.60
C MET A 13 -12.33 5.96 6.19
N ASN A 14 -12.88 7.14 5.91
CA ASN A 14 -14.26 7.28 5.43
C ASN A 14 -14.48 6.62 4.06
N GLY A 15 -13.47 6.67 3.18
CA GLY A 15 -13.50 6.05 1.86
C GLY A 15 -13.37 4.52 1.89
N ILE A 16 -12.67 3.96 2.88
CA ILE A 16 -12.37 2.51 2.92
C ILE A 16 -13.37 1.68 3.73
N LYS A 17 -14.21 2.27 4.59
CA LYS A 17 -15.18 1.52 5.42
C LYS A 17 -15.98 0.51 4.59
N GLY A 18 -16.58 0.97 3.49
CA GLY A 18 -17.39 0.10 2.63
C GLY A 18 -16.58 -1.01 1.95
N LEU A 19 -15.33 -0.72 1.58
CA LEU A 19 -14.43 -1.69 0.95
C LEU A 19 -13.97 -2.77 1.94
N SER A 20 -13.63 -2.36 3.17
CA SER A 20 -13.22 -3.28 4.25
C SER A 20 -14.37 -4.26 4.58
N ILE A 21 -15.60 -3.76 4.70
CA ILE A 21 -16.79 -4.60 4.89
C ILE A 21 -17.01 -5.56 3.70
N GLN A 22 -16.98 -5.05 2.46
CA GLN A 22 -17.16 -5.89 1.26
C GLN A 22 -16.09 -6.98 1.14
N SER A 23 -14.84 -6.66 1.51
CA SER A 23 -13.74 -7.62 1.51
C SER A 23 -13.97 -8.75 2.52
N GLU A 24 -14.39 -8.42 3.74
CA GLU A 24 -14.72 -9.41 4.75
C GLU A 24 -15.91 -10.29 4.33
N GLU A 25 -16.98 -9.69 3.79
CA GLU A 25 -18.13 -10.44 3.28
C GLU A 25 -17.75 -11.41 2.16
N ALA A 26 -16.87 -10.99 1.25
CA ALA A 26 -16.36 -11.84 0.19
C ALA A 26 -15.47 -12.96 0.74
N TRP A 27 -14.64 -12.68 1.75
CA TRP A 27 -13.78 -13.68 2.39
C TRP A 27 -14.59 -14.74 3.15
N GLN A 28 -15.64 -14.32 3.87
CA GLN A 28 -16.56 -15.21 4.57
C GLN A 28 -17.60 -15.87 3.65
N ASN A 29 -17.70 -15.41 2.40
CA ASN A 29 -18.76 -15.77 1.47
C ASN A 29 -20.18 -15.59 2.08
N GLN A 30 -20.36 -14.53 2.87
CA GLN A 30 -21.59 -14.23 3.58
C GLN A 30 -21.76 -12.71 3.73
N LYS A 31 -22.97 -12.21 3.40
CA LYS A 31 -23.32 -10.82 3.65
C LYS A 31 -23.63 -10.58 5.13
N LYS A 32 -23.16 -9.46 5.66
CA LYS A 32 -23.47 -8.99 7.01
C LYS A 32 -24.76 -8.19 6.98
N SER A 33 -25.54 -8.29 8.06
CA SER A 33 -26.56 -7.29 8.37
C SER A 33 -25.91 -5.93 8.66
N SER A 34 -26.71 -4.85 8.65
CA SER A 34 -26.19 -3.52 8.95
C SER A 34 -25.50 -3.45 10.32
N GLN A 35 -26.06 -4.13 11.33
CA GLN A 35 -25.48 -4.15 12.68
C GLN A 35 -24.14 -4.89 12.70
N GLU A 36 -24.07 -6.08 12.10
CA GLU A 36 -22.83 -6.87 12.03
C GLU A 36 -21.73 -6.14 11.25
N ALA A 37 -22.10 -5.38 10.21
CA ALA A 37 -21.16 -4.57 9.43
C ALA A 37 -20.59 -3.40 10.24
N ASP A 38 -21.40 -2.73 11.06
CA ASP A 38 -20.94 -1.65 11.95
C ASP A 38 -20.08 -2.19 13.11
N GLU A 39 -20.46 -3.32 13.71
CA GLU A 39 -19.67 -4.00 14.75
C GLU A 39 -18.31 -4.46 14.21
N PHE A 40 -18.28 -5.04 13.01
CA PHE A 40 -17.04 -5.38 12.30
C PHE A 40 -16.18 -4.13 12.08
N TRP A 41 -16.76 -3.06 11.54
CA TRP A 41 -16.01 -1.85 11.24
C TRP A 41 -15.39 -1.22 12.48
N GLU A 42 -16.13 -1.07 13.58
CA GLU A 42 -15.56 -0.47 14.80
C GLU A 42 -14.45 -1.34 15.40
N LYS A 43 -14.48 -2.65 15.20
CA LYS A 43 -13.39 -3.55 15.57
C LYS A 43 -12.16 -3.40 14.67
N GLU A 44 -12.34 -3.26 13.36
CA GLU A 44 -11.25 -3.23 12.38
C GLU A 44 -10.63 -1.85 12.20
N LYS A 45 -11.40 -0.79 12.45
CA LYS A 45 -11.04 0.62 12.30
C LYS A 45 -9.69 1.01 12.93
N PRO A 46 -9.29 0.55 14.13
CA PRO A 46 -7.96 0.85 14.67
C PRO A 46 -6.81 0.25 13.85
N ASN A 47 -7.00 -0.95 13.30
CA ASN A 47 -6.00 -1.62 12.46
C ASN A 47 -5.85 -0.89 11.13
N GLU A 48 -6.97 -0.59 10.47
CA GLU A 48 -7.01 0.15 9.21
C GLU A 48 -6.36 1.53 9.35
N ARG A 49 -6.68 2.24 10.44
CA ARG A 49 -6.05 3.53 10.77
C ARG A 49 -4.53 3.38 10.88
N LYS A 50 -4.06 2.37 11.62
CA LYS A 50 -2.62 2.12 11.79
C LYS A 50 -1.93 1.80 10.46
N LEU A 51 -2.59 1.07 9.57
CA LEU A 51 -2.08 0.78 8.23
C LEU A 51 -1.94 2.05 7.40
N ILE A 52 -2.97 2.90 7.37
CA ILE A 52 -2.97 4.19 6.65
C ILE A 52 -1.89 5.13 7.22
N GLU A 53 -1.81 5.26 8.54
CA GLU A 53 -0.77 6.07 9.21
C GLU A 53 0.63 5.57 8.86
N GLY A 54 0.85 4.25 8.85
CA GLY A 54 2.12 3.63 8.43
C GLY A 54 2.45 3.94 6.97
N CYS A 55 1.46 3.80 6.07
CA CYS A 55 1.56 4.17 4.66
C CYS A 55 2.01 5.63 4.47
N GLN A 56 1.35 6.57 5.15
CA GLN A 56 1.65 8.00 5.06
C GLN A 56 3.02 8.34 5.65
N ALA A 57 3.40 7.71 6.76
CA ALA A 57 4.73 7.87 7.36
C ALA A 57 5.83 7.39 6.40
N GLN A 58 5.63 6.25 5.73
CA GLN A 58 6.58 5.72 4.76
C GLN A 58 6.75 6.66 3.56
N ILE A 59 5.66 7.18 3.01
CA ILE A 59 5.71 8.16 1.92
C ILE A 59 6.47 9.41 2.34
N LYS A 60 6.19 9.93 3.53
CA LYS A 60 6.89 11.11 4.07
C LYS A 60 8.38 10.84 4.25
N LYS A 61 8.77 9.65 4.72
CA LYS A 61 10.17 9.22 4.85
C LYS A 61 10.89 9.32 3.51
N PHE A 62 10.31 8.76 2.45
CA PHE A 62 10.91 8.80 1.11
C PHE A 62 10.94 10.20 0.48
N LYS A 63 9.88 10.99 0.63
CA LYS A 63 9.87 12.39 0.17
C LYS A 63 11.00 13.21 0.79
N ASN A 64 11.28 13.00 2.08
CA ASN A 64 12.33 13.73 2.80
C ASN A 64 13.75 13.33 2.36
N VAL A 65 13.94 12.08 1.92
CA VAL A 65 15.26 11.59 1.48
C VAL A 65 15.63 12.13 0.10
N GLY A 66 14.65 12.31 -0.78
CA GLY A 66 14.85 12.99 -2.06
C GLY A 66 13.95 12.47 -3.16
N GLN A 67 13.78 13.31 -4.19
CA GLN A 67 12.82 13.06 -5.26
C GLN A 67 13.08 11.75 -6.02
N ARG A 68 14.34 11.39 -6.24
CA ARG A 68 14.71 10.16 -6.97
C ARG A 68 14.43 8.89 -6.16
N ALA A 69 14.75 8.89 -4.87
CA ALA A 69 14.41 7.78 -3.97
C ALA A 69 12.88 7.64 -3.82
N TYR A 70 12.14 8.75 -3.75
CA TYR A 70 10.68 8.73 -3.74
C TYR A 70 10.08 8.20 -5.04
N GLN A 71 10.61 8.58 -6.20
CA GLN A 71 10.21 8.01 -7.48
C GLN A 71 10.48 6.50 -7.55
N LEU A 72 11.63 6.03 -7.07
CA LEU A 72 11.92 4.59 -6.99
C LEU A 72 10.90 3.86 -6.10
N TYR A 73 10.57 4.42 -4.92
CA TYR A 73 9.51 3.86 -4.07
C TYR A 73 8.17 3.75 -4.80
N GLN A 74 7.76 4.80 -5.53
CA GLN A 74 6.52 4.77 -6.32
C GLN A 74 6.55 3.71 -7.43
N ASP A 75 7.66 3.62 -8.19
CA ASP A 75 7.83 2.62 -9.25
C ASP A 75 7.75 1.19 -8.69
N ILE A 76 8.37 0.95 -7.54
CA ILE A 76 8.36 -0.35 -6.84
C ILE A 76 6.96 -0.70 -6.33
N GLU A 77 6.26 0.23 -5.68
CA GLU A 77 4.91 -0.02 -5.16
C GLU A 77 3.89 -0.23 -6.30
N ASN A 78 3.96 0.58 -7.36
CA ASN A 78 3.14 0.39 -8.56
C ASN A 78 3.39 -0.98 -9.21
N LEU A 79 4.66 -1.42 -9.25
CA LEU A 79 5.02 -2.74 -9.74
C LEU A 79 4.38 -3.84 -8.88
N ARG A 80 4.55 -3.77 -7.55
CA ARG A 80 4.06 -4.78 -6.59
C ARG A 80 2.54 -4.95 -6.63
N LEU A 81 1.82 -3.84 -6.81
CA LEU A 81 0.36 -3.82 -6.90
C LEU A 81 -0.17 -4.20 -8.29
N SER A 82 0.71 -4.37 -9.28
CA SER A 82 0.29 -4.76 -10.63
C SER A 82 -0.17 -6.21 -10.70
N LYS A 83 -1.22 -6.47 -11.50
CA LYS A 83 -1.71 -7.82 -11.80
C LYS A 83 -0.63 -8.72 -12.41
N ALA A 84 0.28 -8.13 -13.21
CA ALA A 84 1.39 -8.85 -13.82
C ALA A 84 2.35 -9.37 -12.75
N PHE A 85 2.74 -8.52 -11.79
CA PHE A 85 3.59 -8.93 -10.68
C PHE A 85 2.91 -9.98 -9.82
N TYR A 86 1.64 -9.77 -9.42
CA TYR A 86 0.89 -10.72 -8.60
C TYR A 86 0.92 -12.16 -9.17
N ARG A 87 0.72 -12.29 -10.49
CA ARG A 87 0.67 -13.58 -11.21
C ARG A 87 2.02 -14.16 -11.61
N ALA A 88 3.11 -13.42 -11.45
CA ALA A 88 4.44 -13.86 -11.86
C ALA A 88 5.03 -14.91 -10.91
N THR A 89 5.89 -15.78 -11.46
CA THR A 89 6.73 -16.68 -10.65
C THR A 89 7.74 -15.88 -9.84
N PHE A 90 8.38 -16.52 -8.87
CA PHE A 90 9.39 -15.87 -8.04
C PHE A 90 10.54 -15.29 -8.88
N GLU A 91 11.08 -16.06 -9.83
CA GLU A 91 12.19 -15.62 -10.70
C GLU A 91 11.77 -14.44 -11.57
N LYS A 92 10.54 -14.46 -12.08
CA LYS A 92 9.99 -13.34 -12.87
C LYS A 92 9.80 -12.09 -12.00
N LYS A 93 9.34 -12.23 -10.76
CA LYS A 93 9.22 -11.12 -9.80
C LYS A 93 10.59 -10.51 -9.50
N LEU A 94 11.61 -11.33 -9.29
CA LEU A 94 12.98 -10.86 -9.11
C LEU A 94 13.45 -10.06 -10.33
N LYS A 95 13.27 -10.60 -11.54
CA LYS A 95 13.61 -9.87 -12.77
C LYS A 95 12.87 -8.54 -12.88
N MET A 96 11.58 -8.52 -12.58
CA MET A 96 10.77 -7.29 -12.61
C MET A 96 11.29 -6.23 -11.64
N TYR A 97 11.73 -6.62 -10.43
CA TYR A 97 12.40 -5.69 -9.51
C TYR A 97 13.74 -5.18 -10.05
N THR A 98 14.58 -6.06 -10.58
CA THR A 98 15.87 -5.67 -11.17
C THR A 98 15.66 -4.72 -12.35
N ASP A 99 14.70 -4.99 -13.23
CA ASP A 99 14.37 -4.14 -14.38
C ASP A 99 13.85 -2.77 -13.93
N ALA A 100 13.06 -2.71 -12.85
CA ALA A 100 12.59 -1.45 -12.28
C ALA A 100 13.74 -0.64 -11.67
N ALA A 101 14.64 -1.30 -10.92
CA ALA A 101 15.80 -0.67 -10.29
C ALA A 101 16.85 -0.20 -11.32
N ALA A 102 16.96 -0.86 -12.47
CA ALA A 102 17.95 -0.52 -13.52
C ALA A 102 17.80 0.90 -14.11
N LYS A 103 16.69 1.60 -13.83
CA LYS A 103 16.48 3.01 -14.21
C LYS A 103 17.12 4.02 -13.24
N TYR A 104 17.75 3.54 -12.17
CA TYR A 104 18.27 4.32 -11.06
C TYR A 104 19.75 4.01 -10.87
N THR A 105 20.51 4.94 -10.29
CA THR A 105 21.93 4.69 -9.97
C THR A 105 22.07 3.77 -8.77
N ASP A 106 23.25 3.17 -8.61
CA ASP A 106 23.54 2.34 -7.44
C ASP A 106 23.35 3.12 -6.14
N GLU A 107 23.77 4.40 -6.07
CA GLU A 107 23.52 5.23 -4.89
C GLU A 107 22.03 5.44 -4.63
N GLU A 108 21.23 5.72 -5.66
CA GLU A 108 19.77 5.89 -5.51
C GLU A 108 19.11 4.61 -4.97
N VAL A 109 19.53 3.45 -5.46
CA VAL A 109 19.04 2.14 -5.02
C VAL A 109 19.48 1.85 -3.57
N ILE A 110 20.75 2.09 -3.23
CA ILE A 110 21.26 1.93 -1.87
C ILE A 110 20.51 2.85 -0.89
N THR A 111 20.31 4.11 -1.28
CA THR A 111 19.54 5.07 -0.48
C THR A 111 18.11 4.59 -0.28
N PHE A 112 17.46 4.05 -1.31
CA PHE A 112 16.12 3.46 -1.17
C PHE A 112 16.11 2.32 -0.14
N TRP A 113 17.06 1.37 -0.21
CA TRP A 113 17.14 0.26 0.74
C TRP A 113 17.43 0.72 2.17
N ASN A 114 18.29 1.73 2.35
CA ASN A 114 18.55 2.33 3.66
C ASN A 114 17.35 3.12 4.21
N THR A 115 16.42 3.47 3.33
CA THR A 115 15.20 4.22 3.66
C THR A 115 13.98 3.32 3.86
N LEU A 116 14.01 2.06 3.46
CA LEU A 116 12.97 1.10 3.88
C LEU A 116 13.06 0.88 5.38
#